data_AF-A0A645FWR9-F1
#
_entry.id   AF-A0A645FWR9-F1
#
_cell.length_a   1.000
_cell.length_b   1.000
_cell.length_c   1.000
_cell.angle_alpha   90.00
_cell.angle_beta   90.00
_cell.angle_gamma   90.00
#
_symmetry.space_group_name_H-M   'P 1'
#
loop_
_entity.id
_entity.type
_entity.pdbx_description
1 polymer ?
#
loop_
_entity_poly.entity_id
_entity_poly.type
_entity_poly.pdbx_seq_one_letter_code
_entity_poly.pdbx_strand_id
1 'polypeptide(L)' 'MDNLPKDLFEAIQLMKADKLVTDTLGKHITDYYCRAKLIEWEKYCMTVHPWELDQYLTTF' A
#
# COMPACT_ATOMS: atom_id res chain seq x y z
N MET A 1 11.19 -14.69 12.52
CA MET A 1 11.46 -14.23 11.15
C MET A 1 10.65 -12.97 10.98
N ASP A 2 11.33 -11.83 10.82
CA ASP A 2 10.65 -10.59 10.51
C ASP A 2 10.20 -10.69 9.05
N ASN A 3 8.89 -10.87 8.86
CA ASN A 3 8.31 -10.99 7.54
C ASN A 3 8.27 -9.61 6.89
N LEU A 4 8.57 -9.56 5.60
CA LEU A 4 8.29 -8.37 4.80
C LEU A 4 6.78 -8.06 4.82
N PRO A 5 6.41 -6.79 4.65
CA PRO A 5 5.01 -6.41 4.53
C PRO A 5 4.34 -7.22 3.42
N LYS A 6 3.13 -7.70 3.70
CA LYS A 6 2.35 -8.57 2.80
C LYS A 6 1.71 -7.78 1.66
N ASP A 7 1.47 -6.50 1.87
CA ASP A 7 0.86 -5.62 0.91
C ASP A 7 1.41 -4.20 1.00
N LEU A 8 0.98 -3.36 0.07
CA LEU A 8 1.42 -1.98 -0.03
C LEU A 8 0.97 -1.15 1.19
N PHE A 9 -0.19 -1.44 1.76
CA PHE A 9 -0.67 -0.70 2.92
C PHE A 9 0.23 -0.94 4.13
N GLU A 10 0.54 -2.19 4.44
CA GLU A 10 1.46 -2.57 5.51
C GLU A 10 2.86 -1.97 5.28
N ALA A 11 3.35 -1.99 4.04
CA ALA A 11 4.63 -1.40 3.68
C ALA A 11 4.68 0.12 3.95
N ILE A 12 3.61 0.84 3.63
CA ILE A 12 3.52 2.28 3.90
C ILE A 12 3.53 2.55 5.41
N GLN A 13 2.82 1.75 6.21
CA GLN A 13 2.80 1.93 7.67
C GLN A 13 4.18 1.68 8.29
N LEU A 14 4.86 0.61 7.87
CA LEU A 14 6.21 0.29 8.35
C LEU A 14 7.22 1.37 7.93
N MET A 15 7.14 1.86 6.69
CA MET A 15 7.99 2.94 6.20
C MET A 15 7.81 4.24 7.01
N LYS A 16 6.58 4.57 7.41
CA LYS A 16 6.29 5.74 8.26
C LYS A 16 6.83 5.60 9.68
N ALA A 17 6.92 4.37 10.19
CA ALA A 17 7.42 4.09 11.53
C ALA A 17 8.95 3.94 11.58
N ASP A 18 9.61 3.72 10.44
CA ASP A 18 11.06 3.53 10.35
C ASP A 18 11.81 4.87 10.44
N LYS A 19 12.51 5.04 11.56
CA LYS A 19 13.28 6.25 11.84
C LYS A 19 14.45 6.47 10.87
N LEU A 20 15.15 5.41 10.47
CA LEU A 20 16.27 5.52 9.53
C LEU A 20 15.77 6.05 8.19
N VAL A 21 14.65 5.52 7.70
CA VAL A 21 14.03 5.96 6.46
C VAL A 21 13.51 7.40 6.58
N THR A 22 12.79 7.74 7.66
CA THR A 22 12.23 9.09 7.84
C THR A 22 13.31 10.17 7.99
N ASP A 23 14.42 9.84 8.65
CA ASP A 23 15.54 10.77 8.86
C ASP A 23 16.35 10.95 7.56
N THR A 24 16.50 9.89 6.77
CA THR A 24 17.26 9.93 5.49
C THR A 24 16.51 10.71 4.40
N LEU A 25 15.20 10.48 4.26
CA LEU A 25 14.36 11.16 3.25
C LEU A 25 13.87 12.52 3.73
N GLY A 26 13.81 12.74 5.05
CA GLY A 26 13.18 13.89 5.66
C GLY A 26 11.66 13.77 5.75
N LYS A 27 11.09 14.43 6.76
CA LYS A 27 9.66 14.36 7.09
C LYS A 27 8.75 14.74 5.92
N HIS A 28 9.05 15.84 5.22
CA HIS A 28 8.19 16.34 4.14
C HIS A 28 8.09 15.36 2.97
N ILE A 29 9.22 14.76 2.56
CA ILE A 29 9.25 13.81 1.44
C ILE A 29 8.58 12.50 1.84
N THR A 30 8.87 12.01 3.04
CA THR A 30 8.27 10.78 3.57
C THR A 30 6.74 10.89 3.64
N ASP A 31 6.22 12.00 4.20
CA ASP A 31 4.79 12.25 4.30
C ASP A 31 4.11 12.32 2.93
N TYR A 32 4.72 13.07 1.99
CA TYR A 32 4.19 13.20 0.63
C TYR A 32 4.16 11.87 -0.12
N TYR A 33 5.26 11.11 -0.06
CA TYR A 33 5.36 9.80 -0.70
C TYR A 33 4.34 8.82 -0.14
N CYS A 34 4.24 8.70 1.19
CA CYS A 34 3.28 7.81 1.84
C CYS A 34 1.84 8.17 1.50
N ARG A 35 1.51 9.47 1.45
CA ARG A 35 0.17 9.93 1.04
C ARG A 35 -0.14 9.56 -0.40
N ALA A 36 0.80 9.78 -1.33
CA ALA A 36 0.61 9.42 -2.73
C ALA A 36 0.37 7.90 -2.89
N LYS A 37 1.13 7.09 -2.16
CA LYS A 37 0.99 5.63 -2.17
C LYS A 37 -0.28 5.12 -1.51
N LEU A 38 -0.80 5.81 -0.48
CA LEU A 38 -2.12 5.50 0.08
C LEU A 38 -3.24 5.75 -0.92
N ILE A 39 -3.18 6.85 -1.69
CA ILE A 39 -4.17 7.13 -2.74
C ILE A 39 -4.12 6.05 -3.84
N GLU A 40 -2.92 5.58 -4.20
CA GLU A 40 -2.75 4.48 -5.14
C GLU A 40 -3.37 3.18 -4.61
N TRP A 41 -3.14 2.85 -3.34
CA TRP A 41 -3.74 1.71 -2.68
C TRP A 41 -5.26 1.76 -2.65
N GLU A 42 -5.84 2.90 -2.25
CA GLU A 42 -7.29 3.09 -2.23
C GLU A 42 -7.91 2.89 -3.62
N LYS A 43 -7.28 3.42 -4.67
CA LYS A 43 -7.73 3.21 -6.06
C LYS A 43 -7.71 1.74 -6.46
N TYR A 44 -6.65 1.02 -6.10
CA TYR A 44 -6.55 -0.41 -6.36
C TYR A 44 -7.68 -1.17 -5.66
N CYS A 45 -7.88 -0.96 -4.37
CA CYS A 45 -8.94 -1.64 -3.61
C CYS A 45 -10.37 -1.32 -4.07
N MET A 46 -10.61 -0.14 -4.65
CA MET A 46 -11.90 0.24 -5.22
C MET A 46 -12.14 -0.28 -6.64
N THR A 47 -11.12 -0.85 -7.29
CA THR A 47 -11.22 -1.34 -8.67
C THR A 47 -11.73 -2.77 -8.67
N VAL A 48 -12.78 -3.04 -9.45
CA VAL A 48 -13.21 -4.41 -9.73
C VAL A 48 -12.31 -4.99 -10.80
N HIS A 49 -11.52 -6.00 -10.44
CA HIS A 49 -10.59 -6.64 -11.34
C HIS A 49 -11.27 -7.72 -12.20
N PRO A 50 -10.82 -7.96 -13.44
CA PRO A 50 -11.35 -9.04 -14.27
C PRO A 50 -11.33 -10.41 -13.58
N TRP A 51 -10.29 -10.69 -12.78
CA TRP A 51 -10.23 -11.91 -11.98
C TRP A 51 -11.42 -12.04 -11.00
N GLU A 52 -11.87 -10.95 -10.38
CA GLU A 52 -13.03 -10.99 -9.48
C GLU A 52 -14.31 -11.27 -10.26
N LEU A 53 -14.45 -10.71 -11.48
CA LEU A 53 -15.55 -11.03 -12.38
C LEU A 53 -15.54 -12.53 -12.72
N ASP A 54 -14.40 -13.08 -13.13
CA ASP A 54 -14.27 -14.49 -13.51
C ASP A 54 -14.52 -15.45 -12.32
N GLN A 55 -14.22 -15.05 -11.09
CA GLN A 55 -14.47 -15.89 -9.92
C GLN A 55 -15.92 -15.82 -9.45
N TYR A 56 -16.53 -14.64 -9.45
CA TYR A 56 -17.84 -14.45 -8.84
C TYR A 56 -19.00 -14.48 -9.85
N LEU A 57 -18.85 -14.04 -11.10
CA LEU A 57 -19.96 -14.08 -12.09
C LEU A 57 -20.23 -15.47 -12.65
N THR A 58 -19.25 -16.38 -12.65
CA THR A 58 -19.41 -17.76 -13.15
C THR A 58 -19.87 -18.75 -12.08
N THR A 59 -19.84 -18.33 -10.81
CA THR A 59 -20.14 -19.18 -9.64
C THR A 59 -21.52 -18.87 -9.04
N PHE A 60 -22.16 -17.76 -9.44
CA PHE A 60 -23.51 -17.36 -9.01
C PHE A 60 -24.51 -17.36 -10.17
#